data_AF-A0A5R9APB0-F1
#
_entry.id   AF-A0A5R9APB0-F1
#
_cell.length_a   1.000
_cell.length_b   1.000
_cell.length_c   1.000
_cell.angle_alpha   90.00
_cell.angle_beta   90.00
_cell.angle_gamma   90.00
#
_symmetry.space_group_name_H-M   'P 1'
#
loop_
_entity.id
_entity.type
_entity.pdbx_description
1 polymer ?
#
loop_
_entity_poly.entity_id
_entity_poly.type
_entity_poly.pdbx_seq_one_letter_code
_entity_poly.pdbx_strand_id
1 'polypeptide(L)'
;MWVIEEGHTQENPRVKLFGIAPLGAEPTGIIFTPDFKYLFLSIQGPDATNNMTEQIDAAGNSIKFDNHVSLVLALKENLGIIE
;
A
#
# COMPACT_ATOMS: atom_id res chain seq x y z
N MET A 1 0.07 -8.69 -1.80
CA MET A 1 0.75 -8.28 -0.55
C MET A 1 0.14 -9.03 0.60
N TRP A 2 0.97 -9.76 1.33
CA TRP A 2 0.52 -10.66 2.41
C TRP A 2 0.97 -10.11 3.75
N VAL A 3 0.16 -10.31 4.78
CA VAL A 3 0.49 -10.00 6.17
C VAL A 3 0.39 -11.27 6.99
N ILE A 4 1.18 -11.33 8.05
CA ILE A 4 1.17 -12.41 9.01
C ILE A 4 0.47 -11.91 10.27
N GLU A 5 -0.47 -12.69 10.77
CA GLU A 5 -1.16 -12.36 12.01
C GLU A 5 -0.37 -12.82 13.23
N GLU A 6 -0.69 -12.23 14.38
CA GLU A 6 -0.15 -12.66 15.66
C GLU A 6 -0.43 -14.16 15.90
N GLY A 7 0.60 -14.86 16.39
CA GLY A 7 0.56 -16.29 16.68
C GLY A 7 0.73 -17.20 15.46
N HIS A 8 1.22 -16.70 14.34
CA HIS A 8 1.64 -17.53 13.21
C HIS A 8 2.74 -18.52 13.60
N THR A 9 2.59 -19.77 13.19
CA THR A 9 3.66 -20.78 13.20
C THR A 9 3.68 -21.53 11.87
N GLN A 10 4.74 -22.31 11.63
CA GLN A 10 4.83 -23.14 10.42
C GLN A 10 3.72 -24.22 10.40
N GLU A 11 3.34 -24.75 11.55
CA GLU A 11 2.29 -25.77 11.74
C GLU A 11 0.88 -25.15 11.72
N ASN A 12 0.74 -23.87 12.05
CA ASN A 12 -0.51 -23.12 12.04
C ASN A 12 -0.34 -21.79 11.29
N PRO A 13 -0.29 -21.83 9.94
CA PRO A 13 -0.02 -20.63 9.16
C PRO A 13 -1.19 -19.65 9.23
N ARG A 14 -0.93 -18.47 9.77
CA ARG A 14 -1.86 -17.33 9.80
C ARG A 14 -1.42 -16.23 8.86
N VAL A 15 -1.68 -16.42 7.57
CA VAL A 15 -1.30 -15.48 6.50
C VAL A 15 -2.57 -14.94 5.85
N LYS A 16 -2.66 -13.62 5.70
CA LYS A 16 -3.81 -12.95 5.09
C LYS A 16 -3.40 -12.07 3.93
N LEU A 17 -4.23 -12.03 2.90
CA LEU A 17 -4.09 -11.08 1.82
C LEU A 17 -4.49 -9.70 2.35
N PHE A 18 -3.56 -8.75 2.33
CA PHE A 18 -3.80 -7.38 2.74
C PHE A 18 -4.14 -6.46 1.57
N GLY A 19 -3.48 -6.67 0.43
CA GLY A 19 -3.78 -5.90 -0.76
C GLY A 19 -3.18 -6.49 -2.02
N ILE A 20 -3.66 -5.99 -3.16
CA ILE A 20 -3.29 -6.42 -4.51
C ILE A 20 -2.81 -5.17 -5.24
N ALA A 21 -1.67 -5.28 -5.94
CA ALA A 21 -1.15 -4.19 -6.74
C ALA A 21 -1.97 -4.00 -8.04
N PRO A 22 -1.88 -2.84 -8.70
CA PRO A 22 -2.47 -2.64 -10.03
C PRO A 22 -1.99 -3.66 -11.06
N LEU A 23 -2.68 -3.76 -12.20
CA LEU A 23 -2.32 -4.70 -13.26
C LEU A 23 -0.88 -4.48 -13.73
N GLY A 24 -0.13 -5.57 -13.90
CA GLY A 24 1.27 -5.53 -14.36
C GLY A 24 2.26 -4.99 -13.34
N ALA A 25 1.81 -4.49 -12.19
CA ALA A 25 2.66 -3.84 -11.22
C ALA A 25 3.29 -4.81 -10.22
N GLU A 26 4.49 -4.46 -9.77
CA GLU A 26 5.22 -5.13 -8.70
C GLU A 26 5.18 -4.27 -7.43
N PRO A 27 4.56 -4.73 -6.32
CA PRO A 27 4.71 -4.08 -5.03
C PRO A 27 6.13 -4.36 -4.50
N THR A 28 6.93 -3.31 -4.33
CA THR A 28 8.35 -3.41 -3.95
C THR A 28 8.73 -2.30 -2.97
N GLY A 29 9.72 -2.55 -2.13
CA GLY A 29 10.17 -1.58 -1.12
C GLY A 29 9.10 -1.30 -0.06
N ILE A 30 9.32 -1.81 1.15
CA ILE A 30 8.39 -1.65 2.26
C ILE A 30 9.14 -1.15 3.49
N ILE A 31 8.64 -0.09 4.13
CA ILE A 31 9.18 0.41 5.40
C ILE A 31 8.05 1.00 6.25
N PHE A 32 8.11 0.75 7.56
CA PHE A 32 7.21 1.37 8.52
C PHE A 32 7.88 2.56 9.21
N THR A 33 7.08 3.52 9.64
CA THR A 33 7.55 4.51 10.63
C THR A 33 7.96 3.83 11.94
N PRO A 34 8.83 4.44 12.76
CA PRO A 34 9.27 3.84 14.02
C PRO A 34 8.15 3.50 15.00
N ASP A 35 7.01 4.22 14.92
CA ASP A 35 5.81 4.00 15.73
C ASP A 35 4.78 3.05 15.07
N PHE A 36 5.12 2.47 13.91
CA PHE A 36 4.29 1.57 13.11
C PHE A 36 2.93 2.13 12.66
N LYS A 37 2.70 3.44 12.76
CA LYS A 37 1.43 4.05 12.35
C LYS A 37 1.29 4.18 10.83
N TYR A 38 2.40 4.31 10.11
CA TYR A 38 2.41 4.51 8.66
C TYR A 38 3.29 3.49 7.97
N LEU A 39 2.76 2.93 6.89
CA LEU A 39 3.46 2.03 5.98
C LEU A 39 3.75 2.77 4.67
N PHE A 40 5.02 2.82 4.30
CA PHE A 40 5.46 3.29 3.00
C PHE A 40 5.73 2.09 2.10
N LEU A 41 5.14 2.11 0.91
CA LEU A 41 5.22 1.04 -0.08
C LEU A 41 5.44 1.63 -1.46
N SER A 42 6.38 1.09 -2.24
CA SER A 42 6.49 1.45 -3.66
C SER A 42 5.73 0.46 -4.55
N ILE A 43 5.15 0.97 -5.62
CA ILE A 43 4.56 0.18 -6.70
C ILE A 43 5.37 0.48 -7.96
N GLN A 44 6.02 -0.56 -8.50
CA GLN A 44 6.89 -0.46 -9.67
C GLN A 44 6.25 -1.08 -10.91
N GLY A 45 6.42 -0.42 -12.05
CA GLY A 45 6.02 -0.94 -13.36
C GLY A 45 4.52 -1.20 -13.55
N PRO A 46 3.56 -0.39 -13.05
CA PRO A 46 2.17 -0.58 -13.44
C PRO A 46 1.98 -0.52 -14.94
N ASP A 47 1.01 -1.29 -15.43
CA ASP A 47 0.57 -1.20 -16.82
C ASP A 47 -0.05 0.19 -17.09
N ALA A 48 0.29 0.79 -18.23
CA ALA A 48 -0.21 2.10 -18.65
C ALA A 48 -1.75 2.12 -18.86
N THR A 49 -2.38 0.95 -18.92
CA THR A 49 -3.84 0.78 -19.03
C THR A 49 -4.58 0.92 -17.69
N ASN A 50 -3.86 1.05 -16.56
CA ASN A 50 -4.45 1.35 -15.23
C ASN A 50 -4.92 2.82 -15.11
N ASN A 51 -5.69 3.30 -16.08
CA ASN A 51 -6.04 4.72 -16.25
C ASN A 51 -7.55 5.03 -16.17
N MET A 52 -8.34 4.01 -15.81
CA MET A 52 -9.81 4.06 -15.70
C MET A 52 -10.30 4.63 -14.37
N THR A 53 -9.48 4.56 -13.32
CA THR A 53 -9.78 5.10 -11.99
C THR A 53 -8.66 6.01 -11.53
N GLU A 54 -9.02 6.95 -10.67
CA GLU A 54 -8.11 7.96 -10.13
C GLU A 54 -8.36 8.15 -8.63
N GLN A 55 -7.34 8.61 -7.92
CA GLN A 55 -7.39 8.96 -6.51
C GLN A 55 -6.73 10.32 -6.30
N ILE A 56 -7.32 11.13 -5.43
CA ILE A 56 -6.73 12.40 -5.03
C ILE A 56 -5.54 12.15 -4.09
N ASP A 57 -4.37 12.70 -4.43
CA ASP A 57 -3.18 12.63 -3.58
C ASP A 57 -3.18 13.69 -2.46
N ALA A 58 -2.15 13.65 -1.61
CA ALA A 58 -2.00 14.60 -0.51
C ALA A 58 -1.80 16.07 -0.96
N ALA A 59 -1.43 16.29 -2.22
CA ALA A 59 -1.30 17.62 -2.82
C ALA A 59 -2.58 18.07 -3.56
N GLY A 60 -3.64 17.26 -3.56
CA GLY A 60 -4.91 17.55 -4.23
C GLY A 60 -4.93 17.22 -5.72
N ASN A 61 -3.92 16.53 -6.25
CA ASN A 61 -3.88 16.14 -7.65
C ASN A 61 -4.65 14.84 -7.86
N SER A 62 -5.31 14.71 -9.00
CA SER A 62 -5.89 13.45 -9.43
C SER A 62 -4.82 12.54 -10.01
N ILE A 63 -4.53 11.44 -9.34
CA ILE A 63 -3.47 10.49 -9.70
C ILE A 63 -4.08 9.16 -10.15
N LYS A 64 -3.61 8.68 -11.29
CA LYS A 64 -3.89 7.35 -11.83
C LYS A 64 -2.78 6.39 -11.42
N PHE A 65 -3.07 5.09 -11.49
CA PHE A 65 -2.11 4.04 -11.14
C PHE A 65 -1.45 3.42 -12.38
N ASP A 66 -1.21 4.23 -13.41
CA ASP A 66 -0.61 3.87 -14.70
C ASP A 66 0.89 4.17 -14.78
N ASN A 67 1.51 4.56 -13.66
CA ASN A 67 2.94 4.85 -13.53
C ASN A 67 3.45 4.48 -12.13
N HIS A 68 4.78 4.43 -11.96
CA HIS A 68 5.43 4.20 -10.68
C HIS A 68 4.90 5.17 -9.62
N VAL A 69 4.54 4.63 -8.45
CA VAL A 69 3.95 5.43 -7.36
C VAL A 69 4.43 4.93 -6.00
N SER A 70 4.55 5.85 -5.04
CA SER A 70 4.72 5.52 -3.63
C SER A 70 3.41 5.72 -2.89
N LEU A 71 3.02 4.72 -2.11
CA LEU A 71 1.84 4.73 -1.26
C LEU A 71 2.23 4.94 0.20
N VAL A 72 1.42 5.73 0.91
CA VAL A 72 1.43 5.81 2.37
C VAL A 72 0.11 5.24 2.86
N LEU A 73 0.17 4.17 3.64
CA LEU A 73 -0.99 3.50 4.22
C LEU A 73 -0.97 3.71 5.73
N ALA A 74 -2.13 4.05 6.29
CA ALA A 74 -2.33 4.14 7.73
C ALA A 74 -3.77 3.78 8.06
N LEU A 75 -4.03 3.42 9.31
CA LEU A 75 -5.40 3.29 9.81
C LEU A 75 -6.09 4.67 9.79
N LYS A 76 -7.41 4.67 9.67
CA LYS A 76 -8.21 5.89 9.47
C LYS A 76 -8.00 6.91 10.59
N GLU A 77 -7.81 6.44 11.82
CA GLU A 77 -7.53 7.24 13.00
C GLU A 77 -6.16 7.92 12.97
N ASN A 78 -5.23 7.44 12.15
CA ASN A 78 -3.87 7.98 12.04
C ASN A 78 -3.68 8.85 10.79
N LEU A 79 -4.47 8.66 9.73
CA LEU A 79 -4.26 9.36 8.46
C LEU A 79 -4.87 10.76 8.47
N GLY A 80 -4.03 11.80 8.39
CA GLY A 80 -4.49 13.18 8.21
C GLY A 80 -5.04 13.85 9.48
N ILE A 81 -4.81 13.27 10.65
CA ILE A 81 -5.05 13.94 11.94
C ILE A 81 -3.96 14.98 12.22
N ILE A 82 -4.39 16.16 12.67
CA ILE A 82 -3.50 17.18 13.24
C ILE A 82 -3.43 16.88 14.73
N GLU A 83 -2.25 16.52 15.25
CA GLU A 83 -2.00 16.40 16.70
C GLU A 83 -1.99 17.77 17.38
#